data_AF-A0A7W2F738-F1
#
_entry.id   AF-A0A7W2F738-F1
#
_cell.length_a   1.000
_cell.length_b   1.000
_cell.length_c   1.000
_cell.angle_alpha   90.00
_cell.angle_beta   90.00
_cell.angle_gamma   90.00
#
_symmetry.space_group_name_H-M   'P 1'
#
loop_
_entity.id
_entity.type
_entity.pdbx_description
1 polymer ?
#
loop_
_entity_poly.entity_id
_entity_poly.type
_entity_poly.pdbx_seq_one_letter_code
_entity_poly.pdbx_strand_id
1 'polypeptide(L)'
;MKHILLLVTMLALTEVAAASDTLPAQSLRKQFVNSCVARAIERQDDAASAATFCDCTFDVLAKNLTVSEYIELEKASEEKRSPGTLPALARIKPKLAQCKR
;
A
#
# COMPACT_ATOMS: atom_id res chain seq x y z
N MET A 1 -29.49 43.24 -20.11
CA MET A 1 -28.93 42.00 -20.67
C MET A 1 -27.41 42.07 -20.50
N LYS A 2 -26.70 41.77 -19.41
CA LYS A 2 -26.80 40.89 -18.22
C LYS A 2 -26.93 39.39 -18.50
N HIS A 3 -26.06 38.90 -19.38
CA HIS A 3 -25.50 37.54 -19.28
C HIS A 3 -23.99 37.74 -19.06
N ILE A 4 -23.49 37.82 -17.82
CA ILE A 4 -23.25 36.68 -16.90
C ILE A 4 -22.32 35.69 -17.62
N LEU A 5 -21.01 35.72 -17.29
CA LEU A 5 -20.41 34.78 -16.32
C LEU A 5 -20.53 33.36 -16.92
N LEU A 6 -19.52 32.77 -17.53
CA LEU A 6 -18.31 32.21 -16.95
C LEU A 6 -17.72 31.40 -18.13
N LEU A 7 -16.44 31.52 -18.52
CA LEU A 7 -15.31 30.86 -17.86
C LEU A 7 -15.56 29.37 -17.59
N VAL A 8 -14.54 28.54 -17.78
CA VAL A 8 -14.57 27.07 -17.70
C VAL A 8 -14.98 26.45 -19.05
N THR A 9 -14.18 26.56 -20.11
CA THR A 9 -12.97 25.72 -20.28
C THR A 9 -13.15 24.35 -19.62
N MET A 10 -14.07 23.54 -20.16
CA MET A 10 -14.01 22.08 -19.97
C MET A 10 -12.79 21.56 -20.76
N LEU A 11 -11.62 21.71 -20.13
CA LEU A 11 -10.47 20.85 -20.38
C LEU A 11 -10.89 19.44 -19.95
N ALA A 12 -11.32 18.64 -20.92
CA ALA A 12 -11.35 17.20 -20.77
C ALA A 12 -9.88 16.69 -20.79
N LEU A 13 -9.18 16.84 -19.66
CA LEU A 13 -8.00 16.03 -19.38
C LEU A 13 -8.48 14.69 -18.85
N THR A 14 -8.82 13.78 -19.76
CA THR A 14 -8.70 12.35 -19.46
C THR A 14 -7.27 11.95 -19.74
N GLU A 15 -6.35 12.44 -18.91
CA GLU A 15 -5.04 11.80 -18.77
C GLU A 15 -5.27 10.54 -17.93
N VAL A 16 -5.57 9.43 -18.61
CA VAL A 16 -5.30 8.11 -18.06
C VAL A 16 -3.79 8.03 -17.92
N ALA A 17 -3.29 8.51 -16.78
CA ALA A 17 -1.95 8.21 -16.33
C ALA A 17 -1.92 6.69 -16.11
N ALA A 18 -1.49 5.97 -17.13
CA ALA A 18 -0.94 4.62 -16.98
C ALA A 18 0.39 4.77 -16.20
N ALA A 19 0.28 5.15 -14.93
CA ALA A 19 1.36 4.99 -13.99
C ALA A 19 1.59 3.49 -13.90
N SER A 20 2.75 3.04 -14.36
CA SER A 20 3.21 1.65 -14.25
C SER A 20 2.74 1.05 -12.93
N ASP A 21 1.77 0.13 -12.98
CA ASP A 21 1.01 -0.38 -11.82
C ASP A 21 1.85 -1.18 -10.81
N THR A 22 3.15 -1.28 -11.06
CA THR A 22 4.09 -2.05 -10.26
C THR A 22 4.85 -1.16 -9.28
N LEU A 23 4.80 -1.51 -8.00
CA LEU A 23 5.57 -0.84 -6.95
C LEU A 23 7.08 -0.86 -7.28
N PRO A 24 7.81 0.26 -7.12
CA PRO A 24 9.27 0.25 -7.20
C PRO A 24 9.85 -0.64 -6.09
N ALA A 25 10.28 -1.84 -6.48
CA ALA A 25 10.34 -2.98 -5.58
C ALA A 25 11.49 -2.97 -4.57
N GLN A 26 12.59 -2.24 -4.78
CA GLN A 26 13.77 -2.35 -3.90
C GLN A 26 13.79 -1.36 -2.74
N SER A 27 13.53 -0.07 -2.99
CA SER A 27 13.56 0.96 -1.94
C SER A 27 12.37 0.85 -0.99
N LEU A 28 11.17 0.59 -1.53
CA LEU A 28 9.96 0.36 -0.75
C LEU A 28 10.07 -0.92 0.09
N ARG A 29 10.65 -1.99 -0.46
CA ARG A 29 10.89 -3.23 0.29
C ARG A 29 11.73 -2.98 1.52
N LYS A 30 12.90 -2.33 1.37
CA LYS A 30 13.79 -2.07 2.51
C LYS A 30 13.09 -1.27 3.59
N GLN A 31 12.37 -0.21 3.23
CA GLN A 31 11.62 0.60 4.19
C GLN A 31 10.52 -0.21 4.90
N PHE A 32 9.70 -0.92 4.13
CA PHE A 32 8.62 -1.75 4.67
C PHE A 32 9.16 -2.83 5.61
N VAL A 33 10.12 -3.64 5.15
CA VAL A 33 10.67 -4.76 5.91
C VAL A 33 11.34 -4.26 7.20
N ASN A 34 12.14 -3.19 7.13
CA ASN A 34 12.78 -2.65 8.32
C ASN A 34 11.77 -2.14 9.35
N SER A 35 10.73 -1.40 8.92
CA SER A 35 9.66 -0.91 9.80
C SER A 35 8.84 -2.06 10.39
N CYS A 36 8.51 -3.05 9.58
CA CYS A 36 7.78 -4.24 9.99
C CYS A 36 8.56 -5.05 11.04
N VAL A 37 9.85 -5.30 10.81
CA VAL A 37 10.74 -6.00 11.76
C VAL A 37 10.92 -5.21 13.05
N ALA A 38 11.14 -3.90 12.97
CA ALA A 38 11.28 -3.05 14.16
C ALA A 38 10.06 -3.16 15.08
N ARG A 39 8.84 -3.07 14.51
CA ARG A 39 7.58 -3.22 15.25
C ARG A 39 7.35 -4.62 15.80
N ALA A 40 7.89 -5.65 15.12
CA ALA A 40 7.83 -7.02 15.61
C ALA A 40 8.76 -7.22 16.82
N ILE A 41 9.98 -6.69 16.74
CA ILE A 41 10.95 -6.70 17.86
C ILE A 41 10.42 -5.90 19.06
N GLU A 42 9.75 -4.76 18.84
CA GLU A 42 9.06 -4.02 19.90
C GLU A 42 8.00 -4.86 20.64
N ARG A 43 7.44 -5.86 19.97
CA ARG A 43 6.50 -6.84 20.54
C ARG A 43 7.17 -8.12 21.06
N GLN A 44 8.49 -8.15 21.10
CA GLN A 44 9.32 -9.29 21.53
C GLN A 44 9.24 -10.51 20.60
N ASP A 45 8.90 -10.32 19.32
CA ASP A 45 9.01 -11.38 18.31
C ASP A 45 10.50 -11.65 17.96
N ASP A 46 10.81 -12.89 17.55
CA ASP A 46 12.15 -13.24 17.04
C ASP A 46 12.47 -12.48 15.75
N ALA A 47 13.66 -11.87 15.68
CA ALA A 47 14.04 -11.00 14.58
C ALA A 47 14.17 -11.74 13.24
N ALA A 48 14.66 -12.99 13.23
CA ALA A 48 14.84 -13.76 12.00
C ALA A 48 13.49 -14.22 11.42
N SER A 49 12.60 -14.64 12.31
CA SER A 49 11.24 -15.06 11.98
C SER A 49 10.39 -13.87 11.53
N ALA A 50 10.53 -12.72 12.21
CA ALA A 50 9.92 -11.46 11.80
C ALA A 50 10.41 -10.99 10.42
N ALA A 51 11.72 -11.06 10.15
CA ALA A 51 12.25 -10.68 8.84
C ALA A 51 11.67 -11.55 7.71
N THR A 52 11.59 -12.87 7.93
CA THR A 52 10.99 -13.82 6.97
C THR A 52 9.51 -13.50 6.71
N PHE A 53 8.74 -13.26 7.78
CA PHE A 53 7.33 -12.89 7.69
C PHE A 53 7.12 -11.55 6.96
N CYS A 54 7.92 -10.53 7.30
CA CYS A 54 7.83 -9.20 6.72
C CYS A 54 8.21 -9.19 5.24
N ASP A 55 9.25 -9.94 4.85
CA ASP A 55 9.64 -10.06 3.44
C ASP A 55 8.57 -10.80 2.61
N CYS A 56 8.04 -11.92 3.13
CA CYS A 56 6.90 -12.60 2.52
C CYS A 56 5.69 -11.68 2.35
N THR A 57 5.38 -10.88 3.38
CA THR A 57 4.26 -9.94 3.36
C THR A 57 4.45 -8.90 2.26
N PHE A 58 5.63 -8.29 2.14
CA PHE A 58 5.92 -7.34 1.07
C PHE A 58 5.77 -8.00 -0.30
N ASP A 59 6.24 -9.23 -0.47
CA ASP A 59 6.10 -9.99 -1.71
C ASP A 59 4.64 -10.21 -2.11
N VAL A 60 3.76 -10.51 -1.15
CA VAL A 60 2.33 -10.64 -1.40
C VAL A 60 1.73 -9.29 -1.78
N LEU A 61 2.07 -8.21 -1.07
CA LEU A 61 1.60 -6.86 -1.38
C LEU A 61 2.00 -6.43 -2.78
N ALA A 62 3.30 -6.54 -3.11
CA ALA A 62 3.84 -6.11 -4.40
C ALA A 62 3.30 -6.90 -5.60
N LYS A 63 2.88 -8.16 -5.40
CA LYS A 63 2.30 -9.00 -6.46
C LYS A 63 0.79 -8.83 -6.64
N ASN A 64 0.08 -8.25 -5.66
CA ASN A 64 -1.39 -8.30 -5.63
C ASN A 64 -2.08 -6.96 -5.38
N LEU A 65 -1.32 -5.92 -5.08
CA LEU A 65 -1.81 -4.55 -4.95
C LEU A 65 -1.30 -3.67 -6.09
N THR A 66 -2.14 -2.74 -6.52
CA THR A 66 -1.67 -1.62 -7.35
C THR A 66 -0.89 -0.61 -6.50
N VAL A 67 -0.17 0.30 -7.16
CA VAL A 67 0.52 1.41 -6.47
C VAL A 67 -0.45 2.23 -5.62
N SER A 68 -1.64 2.54 -6.14
CA SER A 68 -2.66 3.29 -5.41
C SER A 68 -3.18 2.54 -4.18
N GLU A 69 -3.45 1.24 -4.30
CA GLU A 69 -3.90 0.42 -3.18
C GLU A 69 -2.83 0.29 -2.09
N TYR A 70 -1.55 0.25 -2.48
CA TYR A 70 -0.44 0.26 -1.53
C TYR A 70 -0.30 1.62 -0.82
N ILE A 71 -0.45 2.75 -1.53
CA ILE A 71 -0.43 4.08 -0.91
C ILE A 71 -1.58 4.23 0.10
N GLU A 72 -2.77 3.72 -0.23
CA GLU A 72 -3.90 3.71 0.70
C GLU A 72 -3.63 2.86 1.95
N LEU A 73 -2.91 1.76 1.80
CA LEU A 73 -2.45 0.92 2.91
C LEU A 73 -1.46 1.66 3.82
N GLU A 74 -0.44 2.29 3.24
CA GLU A 74 0.53 3.08 4.00
C GLU A 74 -0.15 4.22 4.75
N LYS A 75 -1.04 4.96 4.08
CA LYS A 75 -1.82 6.04 4.70
C LYS A 75 -2.69 5.52 5.85
N ALA A 76 -3.35 4.37 5.69
CA ALA A 76 -4.12 3.76 6.78
C ALA A 76 -3.24 3.43 7.99
N SER A 77 -2.03 2.93 7.75
CA SER A 77 -1.04 2.62 8.79
C SER A 77 -0.60 3.87 9.55
N GLU A 78 -0.30 4.96 8.84
CA GLU A 78 0.05 6.28 9.41
C GLU A 78 -1.09 6.85 10.27
N GLU A 79 -2.32 6.73 9.80
CA GLU A 79 -3.55 7.15 10.50
C GLU A 79 -3.93 6.23 11.67
N LYS A 80 -3.17 5.15 11.92
CA LYS A 80 -3.49 4.08 12.88
C LYS A 80 -4.87 3.44 12.65
N ARG A 81 -5.37 3.53 11.42
CA ARG A 81 -6.61 2.89 11.01
C ARG A 81 -6.36 1.41 10.75
N SER A 82 -7.30 0.56 11.17
CA SER A 82 -7.16 -0.89 10.97
C SER A 82 -7.02 -1.20 9.46
N PRO A 83 -5.92 -1.83 9.02
CA PRO A 83 -5.70 -2.16 7.61
C PRO A 83 -6.75 -3.14 7.07
N GLY A 84 -7.37 -3.94 7.95
CA GLY A 84 -8.44 -4.89 7.59
C GLY A 84 -9.73 -4.25 7.09
N THR A 85 -9.85 -2.92 7.17
CA THR A 85 -10.95 -2.15 6.59
C THR A 85 -10.74 -1.82 5.11
N LEU A 86 -9.53 -2.04 4.58
CA LEU A 86 -9.21 -1.76 3.19
C LEU A 86 -9.69 -2.92 2.30
N PRO A 87 -10.52 -2.67 1.27
CA PRO A 87 -11.00 -3.70 0.36
C PRO A 87 -9.86 -4.50 -0.29
N ALA A 88 -8.77 -3.81 -0.64
CA ALA A 88 -7.58 -4.41 -1.22
C ALA A 88 -6.92 -5.42 -0.29
N LEU A 89 -6.85 -5.11 1.01
CA LEU A 89 -6.27 -6.01 2.00
C LEU A 89 -7.17 -7.22 2.28
N ALA A 90 -8.49 -7.00 2.30
CA ALA A 90 -9.47 -8.08 2.43
C ALA A 90 -9.35 -9.10 1.29
N ARG A 91 -9.16 -8.62 0.05
CA ARG A 91 -8.97 -9.46 -1.16
C ARG A 91 -7.73 -10.36 -1.05
N ILE A 92 -6.63 -9.84 -0.52
CA ILE A 92 -5.36 -10.57 -0.47
C ILE A 92 -5.13 -11.31 0.86
N LYS A 93 -6.04 -11.17 1.83
CA LYS A 93 -5.96 -11.83 3.15
C LYS A 93 -5.66 -13.34 3.07
N PRO A 94 -6.26 -14.14 2.16
CA PRO A 94 -5.92 -15.56 2.03
C PRO A 94 -4.47 -15.79 1.60
N LYS A 95 -3.91 -14.89 0.78
CA LYS A 95 -2.51 -14.95 0.34
C LYS A 95 -1.56 -14.55 1.46
N LEU A 96 -1.93 -13.54 2.26
CA LEU A 96 -1.16 -13.15 3.44
C LEU A 96 -1.07 -14.28 4.48
N ALA A 97 -2.09 -15.13 4.57
CA ALA A 97 -2.10 -16.28 5.48
C ALA A 97 -0.99 -17.32 5.17
N GLN A 98 -0.39 -17.28 3.97
CA GLN A 98 0.73 -18.14 3.61
C GLN A 98 2.05 -17.68 4.26
N CYS A 99 2.14 -16.42 4.70
CA CYS A 99 3.31 -15.89 5.37
C CYS A 99 3.31 -16.36 6.83
N LYS A 100 4.17 -17.34 7.13
CA LYS A 100 4.34 -17.89 8.47
C LYS A 100 5.21 -16.94 9.31
N ARG A 101 4.83 -16.77 10.58
CA ARG A 101 5.68 -16.17 11.61
C ARG A 101 6.51 -17.24 12.29
#